data_AF-A0A0N1H6X5-F1
#
_entry.id   AF-A0A0N1H6X5-F1
#
_cell.length_a   1.000
_cell.length_b   1.000
_cell.length_c   1.000
_cell.angle_alpha   90.00
_cell.angle_beta   90.00
_cell.angle_gamma   90.00
#
_symmetry.space_group_name_H-M   'P 1'
#
loop_
_entity.id
_entity.type
_entity.pdbx_description
1 polymer ?
#
loop_
_entity_poly.entity_id
_entity_poly.type
_entity_poly.pdbx_seq_one_letter_code
_entity_poly.pdbx_strand_id
1 'polypeptide(L)'
;MALLRVTIVLKELGLSYEEVLIDLNGPRPDWYLRINPRGLVPSLHVKGDGVDEFLVESGPIVDFLIELYPSRLTPQDGTPLEKAVARWRQRFFVDTFFSKVVPLLFKIGGIGDRDAQLKIVDEVVGHTTKELEPSLKDVAPHFGGSKTLTVVEAMCMPFLILAEDMCDDVIWPVALLEQLSGLPNFGKWMEAGCRHSSVLYKVEREPRKAFVREKLSEVRKKYAEKVETGRK
;
A
#
# COMPACT_ATOMS: atom_id res chain seq x y z
N MET A 1 3.79 3.04 -5.36
CA MET A 1 2.96 2.49 -4.24
C MET A 1 3.68 2.57 -2.91
N ALA A 2 4.87 1.98 -2.77
CA ALA A 2 5.66 2.01 -1.54
C ALA A 2 5.93 3.45 -1.02
N LEU A 3 6.31 4.37 -1.92
CA LEU A 3 6.52 5.79 -1.61
C LEU A 3 5.28 6.44 -0.97
N LEU A 4 4.09 6.18 -1.54
CA LEU A 4 2.83 6.79 -1.08
C LEU A 4 2.55 6.50 0.39
N ARG A 5 2.93 5.32 0.91
CA ARG A 5 2.73 4.97 2.33
C ARG A 5 3.38 6.00 3.25
N VAL A 6 4.64 6.33 2.97
CA VAL A 6 5.41 7.30 3.76
C VAL A 6 4.86 8.72 3.54
N THR A 7 4.57 9.09 2.29
CA THR A 7 3.99 10.39 1.95
C THR A 7 2.65 10.66 2.64
N ILE A 8 1.78 9.64 2.75
CA ILE A 8 0.50 9.74 3.45
C ILE A 8 0.73 10.02 4.93
N VAL A 9 1.61 9.26 5.58
CA VAL A 9 1.92 9.44 7.01
C VAL A 9 2.53 10.81 7.28
N LEU A 10 3.53 11.24 6.49
CA LEU A 10 4.12 12.57 6.61
C LEU A 10 3.06 13.68 6.49
N LYS A 11 2.11 13.54 5.54
CA LYS A 11 1.03 14.50 5.36
C LYS A 11 0.05 14.50 6.54
N GLU A 12 -0.36 13.32 7.02
CA GLU A 12 -1.28 13.22 8.17
C GLU A 12 -0.67 13.80 9.45
N LEU A 13 0.64 13.64 9.61
CA LEU A 13 1.41 14.23 10.72
C LEU A 13 1.70 15.73 10.52
N GLY A 14 1.44 16.29 9.33
CA GLY A 14 1.73 17.70 9.02
C GLY A 14 3.23 18.02 8.97
N LEU A 15 4.08 17.01 8.70
CA LEU A 15 5.53 17.17 8.69
C LEU A 15 6.00 17.76 7.37
N SER A 16 6.90 18.75 7.46
CA SER A 16 7.62 19.29 6.31
C SER A 16 8.83 18.41 6.02
N TYR A 17 9.13 18.22 4.73
CA TYR A 17 10.27 17.43 4.26
C TYR A 17 10.78 17.97 2.93
N GLU A 18 12.05 17.74 2.64
CA GLU A 18 12.66 17.98 1.33
C GLU A 18 12.52 16.72 0.45
N GLU A 19 12.21 16.91 -0.83
CA GLU A 19 12.12 15.82 -1.79
C GLU A 19 13.33 15.77 -2.71
N VAL A 20 13.98 14.62 -2.75
CA VAL A 20 15.01 14.31 -3.75
C VAL A 20 14.43 13.27 -4.71
N LEU A 21 14.18 13.66 -5.96
CA LEU A 21 13.59 12.80 -6.97
C LEU A 21 14.62 11.79 -7.50
N ILE A 22 14.22 10.52 -7.56
CA ILE A 22 15.00 9.44 -8.15
C ILE A 22 14.31 8.97 -9.43
N ASP A 23 15.00 9.06 -10.57
CA ASP A 23 14.48 8.50 -11.82
C ASP A 23 14.40 6.97 -11.72
N LEU A 24 13.21 6.43 -11.95
CA LEU A 24 12.95 5.00 -11.90
C LEU A 24 13.05 4.31 -13.27
N ASN A 25 13.09 5.07 -14.37
CA ASN A 25 13.11 4.58 -15.75
C ASN A 25 14.51 4.23 -16.26
N GLY A 26 15.57 4.72 -15.61
CA GLY A 26 16.97 4.39 -15.92
C GLY A 26 17.73 3.74 -14.76
N PRO A 27 19.04 3.48 -14.92
CA PRO A 27 19.90 3.06 -13.82
C PRO A 27 19.83 4.06 -12.66
N ARG A 28 19.83 3.55 -11.43
CA ARG A 28 19.81 4.43 -10.24
C ARG A 28 21.18 5.12 -10.11
N PRO A 29 21.22 6.40 -9.72
CA PRO A 29 22.48 7.09 -9.46
C PRO A 29 23.32 6.37 -8.41
N ASP A 30 24.64 6.32 -8.59
CA ASP A 30 25.56 5.62 -7.67
C ASP A 30 25.44 6.11 -6.23
N TRP A 31 25.19 7.42 -6.04
CA TRP A 31 25.00 8.00 -4.71
C TRP A 31 23.75 7.46 -4.02
N TYR A 32 22.69 7.17 -4.78
CA TYR A 32 21.46 6.61 -4.23
C TYR A 32 21.62 5.12 -3.94
N LEU A 33 22.37 4.39 -4.78
CA LEU A 33 22.67 2.98 -4.53
C LEU A 33 23.53 2.77 -3.27
N ARG A 34 24.34 3.76 -2.88
CA ARG A 34 25.03 3.75 -1.57
C ARG A 34 24.06 3.89 -0.39
N ILE A 35 22.92 4.54 -0.58
CA ILE A 35 21.86 4.69 0.43
C ILE A 35 20.97 3.45 0.46
N ASN A 36 20.44 3.05 -0.70
CA ASN A 36 19.63 1.86 -0.85
C ASN A 36 20.21 0.99 -1.98
N PRO A 37 21.01 -0.04 -1.64
CA PRO A 37 21.58 -0.96 -2.64
C PRO A 37 20.54 -1.71 -3.48
N ARG A 38 19.29 -1.79 -3.01
CA ARG A 38 18.17 -2.38 -3.78
C ARG A 38 17.65 -1.45 -4.88
N GLY A 39 18.01 -0.15 -4.85
CA GLY A 39 17.55 0.85 -5.81
C GLY A 39 16.05 1.14 -5.75
N LEU A 40 15.40 0.87 -4.62
CA LEU A 40 13.96 1.03 -4.42
C LEU A 40 13.65 2.29 -3.61
N VAL A 41 12.57 2.98 -3.97
CA VAL A 41 12.02 4.10 -3.18
C VAL A 41 10.87 3.60 -2.30
N PRO A 42 10.64 4.22 -1.12
CA PRO A 42 11.31 5.41 -0.58
C PRO A 42 12.57 5.10 0.24
N SER A 43 13.38 6.14 0.42
CA SER A 43 14.37 6.28 1.50
C SER A 43 14.07 7.57 2.26
N LEU A 44 14.28 7.60 3.57
CA LEU A 44 14.07 8.78 4.42
C LEU A 44 15.39 9.12 5.13
N HIS A 45 15.90 10.33 4.92
CA HIS A 45 17.05 10.84 5.67
C HIS A 45 16.55 11.52 6.95
N VAL A 46 17.01 11.04 8.11
CA VAL A 46 16.67 11.61 9.41
C VAL A 46 17.91 12.25 10.00
N LYS A 47 17.83 13.55 10.32
CA LYS A 47 18.93 14.33 10.87
C LYS A 47 18.48 15.22 12.02
N GLY A 48 19.06 15.04 13.20
CA GLY A 48 18.72 15.78 14.42
C GLY A 48 19.10 15.00 15.68
N ASP A 49 19.28 15.69 16.81
CA ASP A 49 19.57 15.07 18.12
C ASP A 49 20.75 14.08 18.13
N GLY A 50 21.77 14.34 17.30
CA GLY A 50 22.93 13.46 17.15
C GLY A 50 22.72 12.26 16.22
N VAL A 51 21.55 12.14 15.60
CA VAL A 51 21.22 11.14 14.57
C VAL A 51 21.44 11.75 13.17
N ASP A 52 22.06 10.99 12.27
CA ASP A 52 22.22 11.28 10.84
C ASP A 52 22.18 9.93 10.09
N GLU A 53 20.98 9.46 9.73
CA GLU A 53 20.75 8.09 9.26
C GLU A 53 19.78 8.03 8.07
N PHE A 54 20.02 7.11 7.13
CA PHE A 54 19.09 6.82 6.03
C PHE A 54 18.25 5.58 6.32
N LEU A 55 16.95 5.77 6.44
CA LEU A 55 15.98 4.70 6.59
C LEU A 55 15.49 4.22 5.22
N VAL A 56 15.40 2.91 5.03
CA VAL A 56 14.87 2.26 3.82
C VAL A 56 13.68 1.36 4.18
N GLU A 57 12.93 0.92 3.17
CA GLU A 57 11.67 0.18 3.32
C GLU A 57 10.52 1.01 3.91
N SER A 58 9.54 1.33 3.08
CA SER A 58 8.37 2.13 3.50
C SER A 58 7.58 1.60 4.70
N GLY A 59 7.57 0.30 5.00
CA GLY A 59 6.87 -0.22 6.19
C GLY A 59 7.60 0.18 7.47
N PRO A 60 8.87 -0.23 7.65
CA PRO A 60 9.71 0.23 8.76
C PRO A 60 9.82 1.76 8.89
N ILE A 61 9.86 2.50 7.78
CA ILE A 61 9.82 3.98 7.83
C ILE A 61 8.51 4.47 8.44
N VAL A 62 7.36 3.88 8.08
CA VAL A 62 6.08 4.23 8.69
C VAL A 62 6.06 3.89 10.17
N ASP A 63 6.57 2.72 10.57
CA ASP A 63 6.69 2.33 11.98
C ASP A 63 7.55 3.33 12.77
N PHE A 64 8.68 3.75 12.22
CA PHE A 64 9.53 4.80 12.80
C PHE A 64 8.77 6.12 12.99
N LEU A 65 8.03 6.58 11.96
CA LEU A 65 7.30 7.85 12.03
C LEU A 65 6.16 7.83 13.05
N ILE A 66 5.40 6.74 13.15
CA ILE A 66 4.28 6.64 14.11
C ILE A 66 4.77 6.43 15.56
N GLU A 67 5.97 5.90 15.74
CA GLU A 67 6.63 5.81 17.06
C GLU A 67 7.16 7.17 17.49
N LEU A 68 7.85 7.89 16.61
CA LEU A 68 8.43 9.20 16.89
C LEU A 68 7.36 10.28 17.09
N TYR A 69 6.24 10.19 16.36
CA TYR A 69 5.15 11.17 16.40
C TYR A 69 3.80 10.54 16.77
N PRO A 70 3.55 10.30 18.08
CA PRO A 70 2.24 9.85 18.55
C PRO A 70 1.11 10.77 18.04
N SER A 71 0.14 10.19 17.36
CA SER A 71 -0.94 10.93 16.69
C SER A 71 -2.17 10.05 16.49
N ARG A 72 -3.23 10.62 15.92
CA ARG A 72 -4.48 9.92 15.55
C ARG A 72 -4.29 8.73 14.59
N LEU A 73 -3.12 8.59 13.94
CA LEU A 73 -2.80 7.44 13.09
C LEU A 73 -2.78 6.12 13.88
N THR A 74 -2.48 6.19 15.17
CA THR A 74 -2.45 5.05 16.09
C THR A 74 -3.32 5.35 17.33
N PRO A 75 -3.84 4.31 18.01
CA PRO A 75 -4.67 4.49 19.21
C PRO A 75 -3.98 5.31 20.32
N GLN A 76 -4.57 6.46 20.66
CA GLN A 76 -4.08 7.36 21.73
C GLN A 76 -4.90 7.26 23.03
N ASP A 77 -6.21 6.98 22.89
CA ASP A 77 -7.15 6.94 24.00
C ASP A 77 -7.32 5.52 24.58
N GLY A 78 -7.79 5.43 25.83
CA GLY A 78 -8.03 4.18 26.53
C GLY A 78 -6.86 3.70 27.39
N THR A 79 -7.07 2.57 28.06
CA THR A 79 -6.08 1.92 28.93
C THR A 79 -4.87 1.42 28.13
N PRO A 80 -3.71 1.18 28.78
CA PRO A 80 -2.54 0.63 28.10
C PRO A 80 -2.82 -0.68 27.33
N LEU A 81 -3.65 -1.56 27.91
CA LEU A 81 -4.02 -2.83 27.27
C LEU A 81 -4.90 -2.60 26.03
N GLU A 82 -5.91 -1.74 26.11
CA GLU A 82 -6.77 -1.43 24.95
C GLU A 82 -5.97 -0.84 23.79
N LYS A 83 -5.03 0.07 24.08
CA LYS A 83 -4.13 0.64 23.07
C LYS A 83 -3.21 -0.39 22.44
N ALA A 84 -2.65 -1.30 23.25
CA ALA A 84 -1.82 -2.39 22.75
C ALA A 84 -2.60 -3.34 21.84
N VAL A 85 -3.82 -3.72 22.24
CA VAL A 85 -4.71 -4.57 21.43
C VAL A 85 -5.09 -3.88 20.12
N ALA A 86 -5.43 -2.60 20.16
CA ALA A 86 -5.81 -1.85 18.96
C ALA A 86 -4.62 -1.70 17.99
N ARG A 87 -3.40 -1.41 18.48
CA ARG A 87 -2.18 -1.42 17.65
C ARG A 87 -1.89 -2.81 17.07
N TRP A 88 -2.06 -3.86 17.87
CA TRP A 88 -1.92 -5.23 17.38
C TRP A 88 -2.92 -5.53 16.26
N ARG A 89 -4.19 -5.12 16.37
CA ARG A 89 -5.19 -5.28 15.31
C ARG A 89 -4.79 -4.55 14.03
N GLN A 90 -4.29 -3.31 14.14
CA GLN A 90 -3.80 -2.55 12.98
C GLN A 90 -2.67 -3.31 12.27
N ARG A 91 -1.67 -3.76 13.02
CA ARG A 91 -0.54 -4.51 12.46
C ARG A 91 -0.96 -5.85 11.88
N PHE A 92 -1.79 -6.61 12.58
CA PHE A 92 -2.31 -7.89 12.10
C PHE A 92 -3.04 -7.74 10.76
N PHE A 93 -3.89 -6.72 10.61
CA PHE A 93 -4.56 -6.45 9.35
C PHE A 93 -3.58 -6.12 8.23
N VAL A 94 -2.61 -5.23 8.49
CA VAL A 94 -1.58 -4.84 7.52
C VAL A 94 -0.76 -6.06 7.10
N ASP A 95 -0.23 -6.83 8.05
CA ASP A 95 0.55 -8.04 7.77
C ASP A 95 -0.24 -9.08 6.98
N THR A 96 -1.53 -9.25 7.29
CA THR A 96 -2.44 -10.14 6.55
C THR A 96 -2.64 -9.65 5.12
N PHE A 97 -2.91 -8.36 4.92
CA PHE A 97 -3.07 -7.77 3.58
C PHE A 97 -1.80 -7.94 2.73
N PHE A 98 -0.62 -7.68 3.30
CA PHE A 98 0.66 -7.79 2.59
C PHE A 98 1.12 -9.24 2.36
N SER A 99 0.66 -10.19 3.15
CA SER A 99 1.00 -11.60 2.98
C SER A 99 0.03 -12.38 2.10
N LYS A 100 -1.25 -11.98 2.07
CA LYS A 100 -2.31 -12.72 1.36
C LYS A 100 -2.83 -12.03 0.10
N VAL A 101 -2.92 -10.69 0.09
CA VAL A 101 -3.58 -9.95 -1.00
C VAL A 101 -2.55 -9.35 -1.96
N VAL A 102 -1.60 -8.57 -1.45
CA VAL A 102 -0.63 -7.83 -2.29
C VAL A 102 0.16 -8.74 -3.25
N PRO A 103 0.67 -9.92 -2.85
CA PRO A 103 1.39 -10.81 -3.77
C PRO A 103 0.52 -11.25 -4.95
N LEU A 104 -0.76 -11.50 -4.71
CA LEU A 104 -1.70 -11.93 -5.74
C LEU A 104 -2.05 -10.80 -6.71
N LEU A 105 -2.18 -9.55 -6.25
CA LEU A 105 -2.36 -8.40 -7.14
C LEU A 105 -1.22 -8.30 -8.17
N PHE A 106 0.02 -8.47 -7.73
CA PHE A 106 1.16 -8.47 -8.65
C PHE A 106 1.24 -9.73 -9.52
N LYS A 107 0.76 -10.87 -9.03
CA LYS A 107 0.62 -12.10 -9.82
C LYS A 107 -0.36 -11.91 -10.98
N ILE A 108 -1.50 -11.24 -10.78
CA ILE A 108 -2.44 -10.88 -11.86
C ILE A 108 -1.71 -10.10 -12.95
N GLY A 109 -0.89 -9.12 -12.56
CA GLY A 109 -0.09 -8.31 -13.49
C GLY A 109 0.92 -9.07 -14.33
N GLY A 110 1.34 -10.28 -13.91
CA GLY A 110 2.24 -11.15 -14.65
C GLY A 110 1.54 -12.11 -15.63
N ILE A 111 0.21 -12.23 -15.55
CA ILE A 111 -0.56 -13.21 -16.31
C ILE A 111 -1.21 -12.52 -17.52
N GLY A 112 -1.01 -13.10 -18.71
CA GLY A 112 -1.67 -12.66 -19.94
C GLY A 112 -2.99 -13.37 -20.26
N ASP A 113 -3.17 -14.58 -19.75
CA ASP A 113 -4.37 -15.39 -19.94
C ASP A 113 -5.51 -14.94 -19.02
N ARG A 114 -6.69 -14.73 -19.60
CA ARG A 114 -7.82 -14.12 -18.88
C ARG A 114 -8.42 -15.07 -17.83
N ASP A 115 -8.58 -16.35 -18.17
CA ASP A 115 -9.17 -17.32 -17.25
C ASP A 115 -8.24 -17.57 -16.05
N ALA A 116 -6.93 -17.58 -16.27
CA ALA A 116 -5.94 -17.62 -15.21
C ALA A 116 -5.98 -16.35 -14.34
N GLN A 117 -6.15 -15.16 -14.90
CA GLN A 117 -6.34 -13.94 -14.11
C GLN A 117 -7.58 -14.05 -13.21
N LEU A 118 -8.72 -14.53 -13.74
CA LEU A 118 -9.97 -14.68 -12.97
C LEU A 118 -9.82 -15.67 -11.80
N LYS A 119 -9.07 -16.76 -11.96
CA LYS A 119 -8.75 -17.67 -10.83
C LYS A 119 -7.98 -16.96 -9.71
N ILE A 120 -7.06 -16.05 -10.05
CA ILE A 120 -6.35 -15.25 -9.04
C ILE A 120 -7.26 -14.20 -8.41
N VAL A 121 -8.23 -13.64 -9.16
CA VAL A 121 -9.27 -12.77 -8.60
C VAL A 121 -10.07 -13.52 -7.53
N ASP A 122 -10.52 -14.74 -7.81
CA ASP A 122 -11.23 -15.58 -6.83
C ASP A 122 -10.39 -15.83 -5.57
N GLU A 123 -9.08 -16.05 -5.72
CA GLU A 123 -8.14 -16.21 -4.61
C GLU A 123 -7.99 -14.91 -3.78
N VAL A 124 -7.87 -13.75 -4.43
CA VAL A 124 -7.80 -12.44 -3.75
C VAL A 124 -9.08 -12.17 -2.96
N VAL A 125 -10.23 -12.37 -3.58
CA VAL A 125 -11.54 -12.13 -2.96
C VAL A 125 -11.77 -13.13 -1.82
N GLY A 126 -11.41 -14.40 -2.02
CA GLY A 126 -11.49 -15.43 -0.98
C GLY A 126 -10.64 -15.10 0.25
N HIS A 127 -9.39 -14.68 0.06
CA HIS A 127 -8.54 -14.24 1.17
C HIS A 127 -9.05 -12.97 1.85
N THR A 128 -9.52 -12.00 1.07
CA THR A 128 -10.07 -10.76 1.63
C THR A 128 -11.31 -11.05 2.48
N THR A 129 -12.23 -11.87 1.96
CA THR A 129 -13.46 -12.28 2.65
C THR A 129 -13.18 -13.06 3.93
N LYS A 130 -12.21 -13.97 3.91
CA LYS A 130 -11.94 -14.85 5.05
C LYS A 130 -11.07 -14.17 6.12
N GLU A 131 -10.04 -13.43 5.72
CA GLU A 131 -8.96 -12.99 6.62
C GLU A 131 -9.05 -11.50 6.97
N LEU A 132 -9.61 -10.65 6.09
CA LEU A 132 -9.63 -9.19 6.29
C LEU A 132 -11.01 -8.65 6.67
N GLU A 133 -12.06 -9.09 5.98
CA GLU A 133 -13.45 -8.67 6.22
C GLU A 133 -13.87 -8.79 7.70
N PRO A 134 -13.57 -9.88 8.44
CA PRO A 134 -13.95 -9.99 9.85
C PRO A 134 -13.27 -8.96 10.75
N SER A 135 -12.07 -8.50 10.38
CA SER A 135 -11.31 -7.50 11.14
C SER A 135 -11.87 -6.09 10.99
N LEU A 136 -12.74 -5.87 10.00
CA LEU A 136 -13.40 -4.59 9.68
C LEU A 136 -14.82 -4.49 10.24
N LYS A 137 -15.23 -5.39 11.13
CA LYS A 137 -16.59 -5.41 11.73
C LYS A 137 -17.03 -4.10 12.38
N ASP A 138 -16.07 -3.28 12.80
CA ASP A 138 -16.26 -2.00 13.49
C ASP A 138 -15.88 -0.79 12.62
N VAL A 139 -15.71 -0.96 11.29
CA VAL A 139 -15.31 0.14 10.40
C VAL A 139 -16.31 1.29 10.40
N ALA A 140 -15.83 2.53 10.63
CA ALA A 140 -16.70 3.71 10.66
C ALA A 140 -15.97 5.08 10.57
N PRO A 141 -15.59 5.59 9.39
CA PRO A 141 -15.42 4.90 8.10
C PRO A 141 -14.02 4.30 7.93
N HIS A 142 -13.12 4.52 8.90
CA HIS A 142 -11.76 3.98 8.89
C HIS A 142 -11.62 2.81 9.86
N PHE A 143 -10.49 2.12 9.77
CA PHE A 143 -10.19 0.93 10.56
C PHE A 143 -10.39 1.15 12.06
N GLY A 144 -10.98 0.16 12.73
CA GLY A 144 -11.22 0.19 14.18
C GLY A 144 -12.24 1.26 14.60
N GLY A 145 -13.15 1.66 13.72
CA GLY A 145 -14.18 2.66 14.03
C GLY A 145 -13.67 4.10 14.11
N SER A 146 -12.46 4.35 13.59
CA SER A 146 -11.86 5.68 13.61
C SER A 146 -12.58 6.65 12.66
N LYS A 147 -12.83 7.86 13.15
CA LYS A 147 -13.38 8.98 12.36
C LYS A 147 -12.35 9.59 11.41
N THR A 148 -11.06 9.33 11.64
CA THR A 148 -9.94 9.84 10.83
C THR A 148 -9.11 8.70 10.28
N LEU A 149 -8.37 8.98 9.20
CA LEU A 149 -7.44 8.03 8.62
C LEU A 149 -6.46 7.49 9.66
N THR A 150 -6.21 6.18 9.63
CA THR A 150 -5.27 5.46 10.49
C THR A 150 -4.07 4.95 9.70
N VAL A 151 -3.06 4.41 10.41
CA VAL A 151 -1.91 3.77 9.76
C VAL A 151 -2.32 2.62 8.82
N VAL A 152 -3.45 1.96 9.06
CA VAL A 152 -3.91 0.84 8.22
C VAL A 152 -4.27 1.32 6.82
N GLU A 153 -5.02 2.43 6.70
CA GLU A 153 -5.31 3.01 5.39
C GLU A 153 -4.04 3.54 4.73
N ALA A 154 -3.15 4.20 5.48
CA ALA A 154 -1.89 4.71 4.93
C ALA A 154 -1.03 3.60 4.32
N MET A 155 -1.05 2.41 4.93
CA MET A 155 -0.30 1.24 4.46
C MET A 155 -0.97 0.54 3.26
N CYS A 156 -2.30 0.38 3.28
CA CYS A 156 -3.02 -0.47 2.35
C CYS A 156 -3.62 0.27 1.14
N MET A 157 -4.16 1.49 1.33
CA MET A 157 -4.89 2.22 0.28
C MET A 157 -4.09 2.50 -0.99
N PRO A 158 -2.76 2.72 -0.95
CA PRO A 158 -1.99 2.79 -2.18
C PRO A 158 -2.28 1.59 -3.08
N PHE A 159 -2.20 0.35 -2.57
CA PHE A 159 -2.37 -0.85 -3.38
C PHE A 159 -3.80 -1.03 -3.92
N LEU A 160 -4.80 -0.51 -3.20
CA LEU A 160 -6.19 -0.54 -3.66
C LEU A 160 -6.46 0.52 -4.72
N ILE A 161 -5.84 1.70 -4.64
CA ILE A 161 -5.85 2.67 -5.76
C ILE A 161 -5.17 2.10 -7.00
N LEU A 162 -4.08 1.35 -6.84
CA LEU A 162 -3.47 0.65 -7.97
C LEU A 162 -4.49 -0.32 -8.59
N ALA A 163 -5.20 -1.11 -7.78
CA ALA A 163 -6.26 -1.98 -8.29
C ALA A 163 -7.36 -1.18 -9.00
N GLU A 164 -7.82 -0.05 -8.44
CA GLU A 164 -8.80 0.83 -9.10
C GLU A 164 -8.34 1.27 -10.50
N ASP A 165 -7.06 1.58 -10.66
CA ASP A 165 -6.53 2.07 -11.94
C ASP A 165 -6.33 0.98 -12.97
N MET A 166 -5.85 -0.19 -12.53
CA MET A 166 -5.46 -1.29 -13.40
C MET A 166 -6.64 -2.17 -13.82
N CYS A 167 -7.77 -2.17 -13.11
CA CYS A 167 -8.91 -2.97 -13.53
C CYS A 167 -9.73 -2.25 -14.61
N ASP A 168 -9.52 -2.67 -15.85
CA ASP A 168 -10.18 -2.12 -17.04
C ASP A 168 -10.42 -3.17 -18.14
N ASP A 169 -10.32 -4.45 -17.77
CA ASP A 169 -10.38 -5.63 -18.63
C ASP A 169 -9.29 -5.78 -19.68
N VAL A 170 -8.39 -4.82 -19.79
CA VAL A 170 -7.18 -4.89 -20.62
C VAL A 170 -5.97 -5.29 -19.78
N ILE A 171 -5.76 -4.59 -18.67
CA ILE A 171 -4.64 -4.83 -17.75
C ILE A 171 -5.06 -5.91 -16.75
N TRP A 172 -6.01 -5.62 -15.87
CA TRP A 172 -6.59 -6.54 -14.88
C TRP A 172 -8.11 -6.69 -15.06
N PRO A 173 -8.71 -7.80 -14.57
CA PRO A 173 -10.16 -7.98 -14.57
C PRO A 173 -10.92 -6.96 -13.73
N VAL A 174 -11.94 -6.33 -14.32
CA VAL A 174 -12.90 -5.46 -13.60
C VAL A 174 -13.62 -6.23 -12.47
N ALA A 175 -13.83 -7.54 -12.66
CA ALA A 175 -14.40 -8.43 -11.66
C ALA A 175 -13.69 -8.35 -10.29
N LEU A 176 -12.39 -8.03 -10.25
CA LEU A 176 -11.66 -7.84 -8.98
C LEU A 176 -12.24 -6.69 -8.16
N LEU A 177 -12.44 -5.53 -8.78
CA LEU A 177 -12.98 -4.35 -8.09
C LEU A 177 -14.44 -4.54 -7.75
N GLU A 178 -15.23 -5.12 -8.65
CA GLU A 178 -16.66 -5.37 -8.41
C GLU A 178 -16.86 -6.25 -7.19
N GLN A 179 -16.13 -7.37 -7.11
CA GLN A 179 -16.24 -8.30 -6.00
C GLN A 179 -15.70 -7.72 -4.68
N LEU A 180 -14.56 -7.02 -4.70
CA LEU A 180 -14.03 -6.37 -3.49
C LEU A 180 -14.94 -5.24 -2.99
N SER A 181 -15.52 -4.46 -3.90
CA SER A 181 -16.47 -3.39 -3.56
C SER A 181 -17.80 -3.94 -3.04
N GLY A 182 -18.18 -5.15 -3.46
CA GLY A 182 -19.37 -5.85 -2.99
C GLY A 182 -19.27 -6.41 -1.56
N LEU A 183 -18.06 -6.45 -0.97
CA LEU A 183 -17.89 -6.90 0.42
C LEU A 183 -18.43 -5.86 1.42
N PRO A 184 -19.16 -6.29 2.46
CA PRO A 184 -20.01 -5.37 3.24
C PRO A 184 -19.23 -4.33 4.06
N ASN A 185 -18.07 -4.68 4.62
CA ASN A 185 -17.21 -3.74 5.35
C ASN A 185 -15.96 -3.37 4.54
N PHE A 186 -15.33 -4.32 3.87
CA PHE A 186 -14.14 -4.04 3.04
C PHE A 186 -14.46 -3.08 1.89
N GLY A 187 -15.60 -3.26 1.21
CA GLY A 187 -16.03 -2.35 0.15
C GLY A 187 -16.19 -0.91 0.64
N LYS A 188 -16.89 -0.72 1.77
CA LYS A 188 -17.07 0.61 2.40
C LYS A 188 -15.75 1.22 2.85
N TRP A 189 -14.89 0.41 3.45
CA TRP A 189 -13.56 0.81 3.90
C TRP A 189 -12.67 1.27 2.74
N MET A 190 -12.66 0.49 1.66
CA MET A 190 -11.93 0.78 0.44
C MET A 190 -12.45 2.08 -0.20
N GLU A 191 -13.77 2.23 -0.33
CA GLU A 191 -14.39 3.43 -0.89
C GLU A 191 -13.99 4.68 -0.10
N ALA A 192 -14.15 4.67 1.22
CA ALA A 192 -13.80 5.81 2.06
C ALA A 192 -12.29 6.11 2.03
N GLY A 193 -11.44 5.09 2.11
CA GLY A 193 -9.99 5.25 2.16
C GLY A 193 -9.39 5.71 0.83
N CYS A 194 -9.79 5.12 -0.29
CA CYS A 194 -9.29 5.48 -1.63
C CYS A 194 -9.72 6.88 -2.08
N ARG A 195 -10.69 7.51 -1.41
CA ARG A 195 -11.13 8.89 -1.67
C ARG A 195 -10.56 9.90 -0.68
N HIS A 196 -9.81 9.46 0.34
CA HIS A 196 -9.24 10.37 1.33
C HIS A 196 -8.17 11.28 0.72
N SER A 197 -8.21 12.57 1.06
CA SER A 197 -7.32 13.60 0.48
C SER A 197 -5.83 13.28 0.66
N SER A 198 -5.45 12.72 1.80
CA SER A 198 -4.07 12.31 2.08
C SER A 198 -3.61 11.14 1.24
N VAL A 199 -4.50 10.17 0.98
CA VAL A 199 -4.21 9.03 0.12
C VAL A 199 -4.01 9.49 -1.33
N LEU A 200 -4.74 10.52 -1.76
CA LEU A 200 -4.65 11.09 -3.10
C LEU A 200 -3.55 12.15 -3.28
N TYR A 201 -2.88 12.58 -2.19
CA TYR A 201 -2.07 13.80 -2.14
C TYR A 201 -0.93 13.91 -3.17
N LYS A 202 -0.42 12.79 -3.69
CA LYS A 202 0.61 12.76 -4.76
C LYS A 202 0.40 11.58 -5.72
N VAL A 203 -0.86 11.25 -5.99
CA VAL A 203 -1.19 10.12 -6.86
C VAL A 203 -1.39 10.60 -8.29
N GLU A 204 -0.48 10.22 -9.17
CA GLU A 204 -0.63 10.39 -10.62
C GLU A 204 -1.26 9.12 -11.22
N ARG A 205 -2.58 9.14 -11.45
CA ARG A 205 -3.35 7.97 -11.92
C ARG A 205 -3.25 7.75 -13.42
N GLU A 206 -3.62 8.76 -14.21
CA GLU A 206 -3.67 8.64 -15.69
C GLU A 206 -2.31 8.36 -16.33
N PRO A 207 -1.20 9.07 -15.99
CA PRO A 207 0.10 8.78 -16.57
C PRO A 207 0.57 7.35 -16.27
N ARG A 208 0.30 6.85 -15.06
CA ARG A 208 0.63 5.47 -14.66
C ARG A 208 -0.12 4.45 -15.52
N LYS A 209 -1.43 4.63 -15.69
CA LYS A 209 -2.25 3.70 -16.49
C LYS A 209 -1.82 3.69 -17.95
N ALA A 210 -1.59 4.86 -18.54
CA ALA A 210 -1.10 4.99 -19.90
C ALA A 210 0.24 4.26 -20.10
N PHE A 211 1.20 4.48 -19.20
CA PHE A 211 2.49 3.78 -19.22
C PHE A 211 2.34 2.26 -19.16
N VAL A 212 1.50 1.74 -18.26
CA VAL A 212 1.29 0.28 -18.13
C VAL A 212 0.65 -0.30 -19.39
N ARG A 213 -0.30 0.39 -20.03
CA ARG A 213 -0.91 -0.06 -21.29
C ARG A 213 0.12 -0.10 -22.41
N GLU A 214 0.93 0.95 -22.57
CA GLU A 214 1.97 1.02 -23.59
C GLU A 214 3.00 -0.11 -23.43
N LYS A 215 3.36 -0.42 -22.17
CA LYS A 215 4.40 -1.39 -21.81
C LYS A 215 3.86 -2.72 -21.29
N LEU A 216 2.62 -3.08 -21.65
CA LEU A 216 1.90 -4.18 -20.99
C LEU A 216 2.63 -5.53 -21.11
N SER A 217 3.22 -5.83 -22.27
CA SER A 217 3.98 -7.07 -22.48
C SER A 217 5.24 -7.13 -21.60
N GLU A 218 5.99 -6.03 -21.52
CA GLU A 218 7.18 -5.89 -20.67
C GLU A 218 6.81 -6.00 -19.18
N VAL A 219 5.72 -5.35 -18.77
CA VAL A 219 5.18 -5.41 -17.41
C VAL A 219 4.78 -6.84 -17.05
N ARG A 220 4.06 -7.55 -17.92
CA ARG A 220 3.68 -8.96 -17.71
C ARG A 220 4.89 -9.85 -17.54
N LYS A 221 5.87 -9.75 -18.44
CA LYS A 221 7.13 -10.50 -18.34
C LYS A 221 7.85 -10.25 -17.01
N LYS A 222 8.00 -8.98 -16.63
CA LYS A 222 8.64 -8.58 -15.36
C LYS A 222 7.96 -9.20 -14.14
N TYR A 223 6.62 -9.21 -14.10
CA TYR A 223 5.90 -9.76 -12.96
C TYR A 223 5.84 -11.29 -12.97
N ALA A 224 5.81 -11.94 -14.14
CA ALA A 224 5.97 -13.40 -14.25
C ALA A 224 7.31 -13.87 -13.66
N GLU A 225 8.42 -13.22 -14.04
CA GLU A 225 9.76 -13.56 -13.53
C GLU A 225 9.89 -13.34 -12.01
N LYS A 226 9.24 -12.30 -11.47
CA LYS A 226 9.22 -12.04 -10.02
C LYS A 226 8.50 -13.13 -9.23
N VAL A 227 7.39 -13.65 -9.77
CA VAL A 227 6.63 -14.74 -9.15
C VAL A 227 7.47 -16.02 -9.12
N GLU A 228 8.21 -16.32 -10.19
CA GLU A 228 9.07 -17.50 -10.27
C GLU A 228 10.31 -17.41 -9.36
N THR A 229 10.90 -16.23 -9.22
CA THR A 229 12.16 -16.04 -8.48
C THR A 229 11.99 -15.70 -7.00
N GLY A 230 10.75 -15.50 -6.52
CA GLY A 230 10.44 -15.12 -5.14
C GLY A 230 10.97 -13.74 -4.71
N ARG A 231 11.47 -12.92 -5.66
CA ARG A 231 12.02 -11.59 -5.38
C ARG A 231 10.89 -10.57 -5.22
N LYS A 232 10.68 -10.11 -3.98
CA LYS A 232 9.81 -8.96 -3.65
C LYS A 232 10.32 -7.68 -4.32
#